data_AF-A0A2V8QQK2-F1
#
_entry.id   AF-A0A2V8QQK2-F1
#
_cell.length_a   1.000
_cell.length_b   1.000
_cell.length_c   1.000
_cell.angle_alpha   90.00
_cell.angle_beta   90.00
_cell.angle_gamma   90.00
#
_symmetry.space_group_name_H-M   'P 1'
#
loop_
_entity.id
_entity.type
_entity.pdbx_description
1 polymer ?
#
loop_
_entity_poly.entity_id
_entity_poly.type
_entity_poly.pdbx_seq_one_letter_code
_entity_poly.pdbx_strand_id
1 'polypeptide(L)' 'MKVADDLIVVARIARTRGLRGELVADLLTDFPGRFEALESVQVRRLRFD' A
#
# COMPACT_ATOMS: atom_id res chain seq x y z
N MET A 1 19.03 2.04 3.00
CA MET A 1 17.60 2.37 3.09
C MET A 1 17.18 2.20 4.54
N LYS A 2 17.00 3.30 5.29
CA LYS A 2 16.48 3.24 6.66
C LYS A 2 15.02 2.78 6.57
N VAL A 3 14.69 1.68 7.24
CA VAL A 3 13.28 1.40 7.55
C VAL A 3 12.92 2.44 8.59
N ALA A 4 12.10 3.42 8.21
CA ALA A 4 11.51 4.30 9.19
C ALA A 4 10.57 3.44 10.04
N ASP A 5 10.71 3.50 11.36
CA ASP A 5 9.82 2.80 12.28
C ASP A 5 8.38 3.36 12.23
N ASP A 6 8.17 4.47 11.51
CA ASP A 6 6.91 5.19 11.38
C ASP A 6 6.23 4.99 10.01
N LEU A 7 5.97 3.73 9.63
CA LEU A 7 5.15 3.43 8.45
C LEU A 7 3.67 3.29 8.84
N ILE A 8 2.78 3.90 8.05
CA ILE A 8 1.33 3.70 8.15
C ILE A 8 0.83 2.81 7.01
N VAL A 9 -0.18 1.99 7.30
CA VAL A 9 -0.85 1.17 6.28
C VAL A 9 -1.98 1.98 5.66
N VAL A 10 -1.90 2.23 4.35
CA VAL A 10 -2.89 3.04 3.61
C VAL A 10 -3.79 2.21 2.70
N ALA A 11 -3.40 0.97 2.40
CA ALA A 11 -4.15 0.07 1.52
C ALA A 11 -3.85 -1.40 1.84
N ARG A 12 -4.77 -2.29 1.45
CA ARG A 12 -4.61 -3.74 1.52
C ARG A 12 -4.74 -4.36 0.13
N ILE A 13 -3.77 -5.16 -0.29
CA ILE A 13 -3.87 -5.93 -1.55
C ILE A 13 -5.02 -6.94 -1.41
N ALA A 14 -6.03 -6.82 -2.26
CA ALA A 14 -7.20 -7.70 -2.27
C ALA A 14 -6.99 -8.91 -3.20
N ARG A 15 -6.38 -8.68 -4.37
CA ARG A 15 -6.08 -9.73 -5.36
C ARG A 15 -5.10 -9.25 -6.42
N THR A 16 -4.57 -10.19 -7.21
CA THR A 16 -3.88 -9.89 -8.47
C THR A 16 -4.85 -9.46 -9.56
N ARG A 17 -4.34 -8.72 -10.56
CA ARG A 17 -5.11 -8.30 -11.74
C ARG A 17 -4.16 -8.19 -12.93
N GLY A 18 -4.66 -8.44 -14.13
CA GLY A 18 -3.87 -8.28 -15.35
C GLY A 18 -2.80 -9.36 -15.54
N LEU A 19 -1.80 -9.06 -16.37
CA LEU A 19 -0.77 -10.01 -16.83
C LEU A 19 0.66 -9.52 -16.56
N ARG A 20 0.83 -8.33 -15.99
CA ARG A 20 2.13 -7.67 -15.80
C ARG A 20 2.42 -7.35 -14.33
N GLY A 21 1.81 -8.09 -13.43
CA GLY A 21 1.98 -7.90 -11.99
C GLY A 21 1.11 -6.79 -11.41
N GLU A 22 0.02 -6.40 -12.08
CA GLU A 22 -0.92 -5.44 -11.53
C GLU A 22 -1.70 -6.06 -10.35
N LEU A 23 -2.15 -5.19 -9.44
CA LEU A 23 -2.87 -5.59 -8.23
C LEU A 23 -4.11 -4.72 -8.07
N VAL A 24 -5.13 -5.29 -7.41
CA VAL A 24 -6.24 -4.51 -6.87
C VAL A 24 -6.05 -4.42 -5.37
N ALA A 25 -6.08 -3.20 -4.84
CA ALA A 25 -6.00 -2.95 -3.41
C ALA A 25 -7.22 -2.18 -2.93
N ASP A 26 -7.68 -2.51 -1.73
CA ASP A 26 -8.67 -1.75 -1.00
C ASP A 26 -7.96 -0.57 -0.33
N LEU A 27 -8.37 0.66 -0.64
CA LEU A 27 -7.89 1.84 0.08
C LEU A 27 -8.48 1.84 1.50
N LEU A 28 -7.63 2.06 2.49
CA LEU A 28 -8.02 2.12 3.91
C LEU A 28 -8.15 3.58 4.40
N THR A 29 -8.10 4.53 3.48
CA THR A 29 -8.13 5.96 3.76
C THR A 29 -9.19 6.64 2.90
N ASP A 30 -9.87 7.62 3.48
CA ASP A 30 -10.88 8.48 2.87
C ASP A 30 -10.30 9.81 2.34
N PHE A 31 -8.97 9.98 2.38
CA PHE A 31 -8.26 11.18 1.94
C PHE A 31 -7.33 10.92 0.74
N PRO A 32 -7.87 10.67 -0.47
CA PRO A 32 -7.06 10.37 -1.65
C PRO A 32 -6.07 11.51 -2.01
N GLY A 33 -6.46 12.76 -1.78
CA GLY A 33 -5.64 13.94 -2.07
C GLY A 33 -4.30 14.00 -1.33
N ARG A 34 -4.18 13.37 -0.15
CA ARG A 34 -2.92 13.35 0.62
C ARG A 34 -1.83 12.49 -0.04
N PHE A 35 -2.21 11.59 -0.95
CA PHE A 35 -1.29 10.68 -1.62
C PHE A 35 -1.10 11.03 -3.09
N GLU A 36 -1.62 12.17 -3.56
CA GLU A 36 -1.45 12.60 -4.96
C GLU A 36 0.03 12.82 -5.32
N ALA A 37 0.83 13.28 -4.36
CA ALA A 37 2.28 13.43 -4.52
C ALA A 37 3.08 12.17 -4.12
N LEU A 38 2.40 11.05 -3.78
CA LEU A 38 3.06 9.84 -3.32
C LEU A 38 3.60 9.05 -4.52
N GLU A 39 4.92 9.08 -4.71
CA GLU A 39 5.56 8.39 -5.85
C GLU A 39 5.76 6.90 -5.64
N SER A 40 5.84 6.43 -4.38
CA SER A 40 6.10 5.03 -4.07
C SER A 40 5.50 4.57 -2.74
N VAL A 41 5.22 3.27 -2.66
CA VAL A 41 4.73 2.58 -1.45
C VAL A 41 5.57 1.35 -1.16
N GLN A 42 5.59 0.91 0.10
CA GLN A 42 6.20 -0.36 0.49
C GLN A 42 5.14 -1.42 0.70
N VAL A 43 5.30 -2.56 0.04
CA VAL A 43 4.48 -3.74 0.29
C VAL A 43 5.08 -4.55 1.43
N ARG A 44 4.30 -4.76 2.50
CA ARG A 44 4.70 -5.58 3.65
C ARG A 44 3.68 -6.69 3.85
N ARG A 45 4.17 -7.90 4.11
CA ARG A 45 3.32 -8.98 4.63
C ARG A 45 3.19 -8.77 6.13
N LEU A 46 2.05 -8.29 6.57
CA LEU A 46 1.75 -8.20 7.99
C LEU A 46 1.50 -9.61 8.53
N ARG A 47 2.09 -9.91 9.69
CA ARG A 47 1.70 -11.04 10.52
C ARG A 47 0.94 -10.45 11.69
N PHE A 48 -0.22 -11.00 11.98
CA PHE A 48 -0.95 -10.71 13.20
C PHE A 48 -0.69 -11.90 14.12
N ASP A 49 0.18 -11.68 15.09
CA ASP A 49 0.41 -12.52 16.26
C ASP A 49 -0.71 -12.35 17.30
#